data_AF-S9VYM7-F1
#
_entry.id   AF-S9VYM7-F1
#
_cell.length_a   1.000
_cell.length_b   1.000
_cell.length_c   1.000
_cell.angle_alpha   90.00
_cell.angle_beta   90.00
_cell.angle_gamma   90.00
#
_symmetry.space_group_name_H-M   'P 1'
#
loop_
_entity.id
_entity.type
_entity.pdbx_description
1 polymer ?
#
loop_
_entity_poly.entity_id
_entity_poly.type
_entity_poly.pdbx_seq_one_letter_code
_entity_poly.pdbx_strand_id
1 'polypeptide(L)'
;MQATLRAKGAADAEGAEARAALTCLAVAKVCAMATMRQLHPLALPGIAGLRGIAEYEPTTALAEVGALAVTLATALRQTHLYMEEILSLFAIVQTNEFLMTGGEAVYHTLSFLNHSCEPNCTIVGTGARGRQLIATRDIRDGEQLFINYNANLTTTLTYAQRRDLCAQRNFQCFCPKCMRQE
;
A
#
# COMPACT_ATOMS: atom_id res chain seq x y z
N MET A 1 12.36 -28.93 10.90
CA MET A 1 12.39 -28.08 9.69
C MET A 1 11.01 -27.91 9.03
N GLN A 2 10.16 -28.95 8.93
CA GLN A 2 8.79 -28.83 8.37
C GLN A 2 7.79 -28.06 9.26
N ALA A 3 7.90 -28.16 10.60
CA ALA A 3 6.99 -27.44 11.52
C ALA A 3 7.17 -25.91 11.46
N THR A 4 8.41 -25.44 11.27
CA THR A 4 8.75 -24.01 11.17
C THR A 4 8.29 -23.38 9.85
N LEU A 5 8.27 -24.16 8.76
CA LEU A 5 7.74 -23.73 7.46
C LEU A 5 6.20 -23.65 7.45
N ARG A 6 5.50 -24.57 8.13
CA ARG A 6 4.04 -24.51 8.31
C ARG A 6 3.60 -23.33 9.17
N ALA A 7 4.32 -23.04 10.25
CA ALA A 7 4.03 -21.88 11.11
C ALA A 7 4.28 -20.55 10.37
N LYS A 8 5.31 -20.49 9.52
CA LYS A 8 5.60 -19.32 8.69
C LYS A 8 4.54 -19.12 7.58
N GLY A 9 4.12 -20.19 6.91
CA GLY A 9 3.04 -20.12 5.92
C GLY A 9 1.67 -19.76 6.51
N ALA A 10 1.37 -20.19 7.74
CA ALA A 10 0.15 -19.79 8.44
C ALA A 10 0.19 -18.32 8.90
N ALA A 11 1.33 -17.85 9.43
CA ALA A 11 1.50 -16.45 9.82
C ALA A 11 1.51 -15.49 8.61
N ASP A 12 2.08 -15.92 7.48
CA ASP A 12 2.06 -15.18 6.22
C ASP A 12 0.63 -15.12 5.63
N ALA A 13 -0.16 -16.19 5.76
CA ALA A 13 -1.57 -16.23 5.36
C ALA A 13 -2.47 -15.36 6.26
N GLU A 14 -2.28 -15.44 7.57
CA GLU A 14 -3.02 -14.64 8.56
C GLU A 14 -2.68 -13.14 8.41
N GLY A 15 -1.41 -12.82 8.11
CA GLY A 15 -0.98 -11.48 7.74
C GLY A 15 -1.56 -10.98 6.41
N ALA A 16 -1.73 -11.86 5.42
CA ALA A 16 -2.36 -11.54 4.15
C ALA A 16 -3.87 -11.27 4.30
N GLU A 17 -4.59 -12.08 5.10
CA GLU A 17 -6.00 -11.87 5.42
C GLU A 17 -6.22 -10.57 6.19
N ALA A 18 -5.36 -10.28 7.18
CA ALA A 18 -5.41 -9.03 7.92
C ALA A 18 -5.19 -7.80 7.00
N ARG A 19 -4.25 -7.89 6.06
CA ARG A 19 -3.99 -6.83 5.08
C ARG A 19 -5.19 -6.63 4.15
N ALA A 20 -5.79 -7.72 3.65
CA ALA A 20 -6.99 -7.64 2.82
C ALA A 20 -8.16 -6.97 3.55
N ALA A 21 -8.40 -7.33 4.82
CA ALA A 21 -9.45 -6.73 5.64
C ALA A 21 -9.21 -5.23 5.90
N LEU A 22 -7.96 -4.83 6.16
CA LEU A 22 -7.59 -3.43 6.34
C LEU A 22 -7.74 -2.62 5.05
N THR A 23 -7.40 -3.22 3.89
CA THR A 23 -7.60 -2.61 2.58
C THR A 23 -9.09 -2.38 2.31
N CYS A 24 -9.95 -3.37 2.56
CA CYS A 24 -11.41 -3.23 2.46
C CYS A 24 -11.93 -2.08 3.33
N LEU A 25 -11.45 -1.99 4.58
CA LEU A 25 -11.82 -0.90 5.49
C LEU A 25 -11.35 0.48 4.99
N ALA A 26 -10.16 0.56 4.41
CA ALA A 26 -9.64 1.79 3.83
C ALA A 26 -10.48 2.25 2.62
N VAL A 27 -10.83 1.33 1.70
CA VAL A 27 -11.73 1.60 0.58
C VAL A 27 -13.10 2.08 1.09
N ALA A 28 -13.66 1.41 2.09
CA ALA A 28 -14.94 1.82 2.70
C ALA A 28 -14.89 3.25 3.26
N LYS A 29 -13.80 3.61 3.94
CA LYS A 29 -13.58 4.97 4.46
C LYS A 29 -13.44 6.00 3.35
N VAL A 30 -12.74 5.69 2.26
CA VAL A 30 -12.63 6.58 1.08
C VAL A 30 -14.01 6.85 0.50
N CYS A 31 -14.82 5.81 0.28
CA CYS A 31 -16.18 5.96 -0.22
C CYS A 31 -17.08 6.77 0.77
N ALA A 32 -16.92 6.56 2.08
CA ALA A 32 -17.65 7.31 3.10
C ALA A 32 -17.27 8.80 3.10
N MET A 33 -15.97 9.11 3.00
CA MET A 33 -15.48 10.48 2.88
C MET A 33 -16.00 11.17 1.61
N ALA A 34 -16.04 10.46 0.48
CA ALA A 34 -16.60 10.98 -0.77
C ALA A 34 -18.09 11.29 -0.64
N THR A 35 -18.84 10.37 -0.02
CA THR A 35 -20.28 10.55 0.25
C THR A 35 -20.54 11.79 1.12
N MET A 36 -19.81 11.95 2.22
CA MET A 36 -19.94 13.13 3.10
C MET A 36 -19.66 14.43 2.35
N ARG A 37 -18.80 14.39 1.33
CA ARG A 37 -18.45 15.54 0.49
C ARG A 37 -19.31 15.68 -0.77
N GLN A 38 -20.24 14.76 -1.01
CA GLN A 38 -21.04 14.68 -2.26
C GLN A 38 -20.16 14.69 -3.51
N LEU A 39 -19.04 13.96 -3.48
CA LEU A 39 -18.10 13.80 -4.58
C LEU A 39 -17.96 12.33 -4.97
N HIS A 40 -17.56 12.10 -6.22
CA HIS A 40 -17.12 10.79 -6.66
C HIS A 40 -15.84 10.36 -5.89
N PRO A 41 -15.71 9.11 -5.40
CA PRO A 41 -14.53 8.66 -4.63
C PRO A 41 -13.19 8.91 -5.31
N LEU A 42 -13.10 8.69 -6.63
CA LEU A 42 -11.88 8.96 -7.41
C LEU A 42 -11.64 10.46 -7.67
N ALA A 43 -12.62 11.33 -7.41
CA ALA A 43 -12.50 12.78 -7.50
C ALA A 43 -12.06 13.43 -6.17
N LEU A 44 -11.90 12.64 -5.10
CA LEU A 44 -11.41 13.17 -3.83
C LEU A 44 -9.99 13.75 -4.00
N PRO A 45 -9.74 14.98 -3.48
CA PRO A 45 -8.40 15.54 -3.44
C PRO A 45 -7.44 14.57 -2.73
N GLY A 46 -6.38 14.20 -3.42
CA GLY A 46 -5.38 13.26 -2.93
C GLY A 46 -5.60 11.79 -3.27
N ILE A 47 -6.73 11.41 -3.87
CA ILE A 47 -6.95 10.06 -4.43
C ILE A 47 -6.70 10.05 -5.94
N ALA A 48 -7.13 11.10 -6.64
CA ALA A 48 -7.05 11.20 -8.10
C ALA A 48 -5.62 11.01 -8.67
N GLY A 49 -4.59 11.37 -7.89
CA GLY A 49 -3.18 11.28 -8.30
C GLY A 49 -2.48 9.94 -8.02
N LEU A 50 -3.13 8.98 -7.34
CA LEU A 50 -2.48 7.77 -6.80
C LEU A 50 -2.65 6.51 -7.66
N ARG A 51 -2.88 6.63 -8.97
CA ARG A 51 -3.13 5.47 -9.84
C ARG A 51 -1.91 4.54 -9.94
N GLY A 52 -2.12 3.23 -9.86
CA GLY A 52 -1.08 2.20 -9.94
C GLY A 52 -1.52 0.93 -10.66
N ILE A 53 -0.62 -0.06 -10.79
CA ILE A 53 -0.89 -1.37 -11.41
C ILE A 53 -0.93 -2.44 -10.31
N ALA A 54 -2.03 -3.18 -10.22
CA ALA A 54 -2.18 -4.33 -9.34
C ALA A 54 -2.47 -5.59 -10.17
N GLU A 55 -1.82 -6.70 -9.84
CA GLU A 55 -2.14 -8.01 -10.42
C GLU A 55 -3.26 -8.67 -9.61
N TYR A 56 -4.25 -9.27 -10.29
CA TYR A 56 -5.36 -9.95 -9.63
C TYR A 56 -5.87 -11.13 -10.47
N GLU A 57 -6.48 -12.11 -9.81
CA GLU A 57 -7.18 -13.20 -10.48
C GLU A 57 -8.62 -12.74 -10.84
N PRO A 58 -9.04 -12.78 -12.12
CA PRO A 58 -10.27 -12.13 -12.56
C PRO A 58 -11.56 -12.66 -11.90
N THR A 59 -11.70 -13.97 -11.67
CA THR A 59 -12.96 -14.55 -11.18
C THR A 59 -13.21 -14.27 -9.71
N THR A 60 -12.16 -14.39 -8.89
CA THR A 60 -12.15 -14.04 -7.46
C THR A 60 -12.34 -12.54 -7.30
N ALA A 61 -11.61 -11.74 -8.10
CA ALA A 61 -11.79 -10.29 -8.07
C ALA A 61 -13.23 -9.90 -8.41
N LEU A 62 -13.85 -10.48 -9.43
CA LEU A 62 -15.22 -10.16 -9.79
C LEU A 62 -16.23 -10.52 -8.68
N ALA A 63 -16.06 -11.69 -8.05
CA ALA A 63 -16.95 -12.16 -6.99
C ALA A 63 -16.82 -11.33 -5.70
N GLU A 64 -15.60 -11.13 -5.21
CA GLU A 64 -15.35 -10.40 -3.97
C GLU A 64 -15.62 -8.90 -4.14
N VAL A 65 -15.14 -8.32 -5.23
CA VAL A 65 -15.33 -6.89 -5.50
C VAL A 65 -16.80 -6.61 -5.80
N GLY A 66 -17.52 -7.56 -6.41
CA GLY A 66 -18.96 -7.45 -6.69
C GLY A 66 -19.78 -7.43 -5.41
N ALA A 67 -19.52 -8.39 -4.51
CA ALA A 67 -20.16 -8.42 -3.20
C ALA A 67 -19.85 -7.16 -2.38
N LEU A 68 -18.60 -6.68 -2.44
CA LEU A 68 -18.20 -5.47 -1.76
C LEU A 68 -18.82 -4.22 -2.39
N ALA A 69 -18.96 -4.16 -3.72
CA ALA A 69 -19.61 -3.07 -4.43
C ALA A 69 -21.03 -2.87 -3.97
N VAL A 70 -21.81 -3.95 -3.96
CA VAL A 70 -23.18 -3.95 -3.50
C VAL A 70 -23.26 -3.53 -2.03
N THR A 71 -22.37 -4.07 -1.19
CA THR A 71 -22.34 -3.76 0.25
C THR A 71 -22.00 -2.30 0.52
N LEU A 72 -20.97 -1.76 -0.14
CA LEU A 72 -20.53 -0.37 0.02
C LEU A 72 -21.53 0.62 -0.57
N ALA A 73 -22.04 0.35 -1.77
CA ALA A 73 -23.08 1.14 -2.41
C ALA A 73 -24.31 1.29 -1.50
N THR A 74 -24.74 0.17 -0.90
CA THR A 74 -25.87 0.13 0.03
C THR A 74 -25.55 0.88 1.33
N ALA A 75 -24.42 0.58 1.97
CA ALA A 75 -24.04 1.17 3.26
C ALA A 75 -23.82 2.69 3.17
N LEU A 76 -23.29 3.17 2.05
CA LEU A 76 -22.92 4.56 1.84
C LEU A 76 -23.92 5.34 0.99
N ARG A 77 -25.04 4.71 0.60
CA ARG A 77 -26.06 5.29 -0.30
C ARG A 77 -25.46 5.84 -1.61
N GLN A 78 -24.45 5.16 -2.13
CA GLN A 78 -23.80 5.48 -3.40
C GLN A 78 -24.44 4.60 -4.49
N THR A 79 -25.35 5.15 -5.28
CA THR A 79 -26.10 4.39 -6.31
C THR A 79 -25.34 4.17 -7.62
N HIS A 80 -24.15 4.77 -7.77
CA HIS A 80 -23.36 4.79 -9.00
C HIS A 80 -21.93 4.30 -8.80
N LEU A 81 -21.67 3.45 -7.80
CA LEU A 81 -20.34 2.88 -7.59
C LEU A 81 -20.15 1.69 -8.54
N TYR A 82 -19.37 1.88 -9.61
CA TYR A 82 -19.11 0.86 -10.62
C TYR A 82 -17.99 -0.09 -10.18
N MET A 83 -18.00 -1.31 -10.71
CA MET A 83 -17.02 -2.35 -10.38
C MET A 83 -15.59 -1.91 -10.65
N GLU A 84 -15.37 -1.22 -11.76
CA GLU A 84 -14.08 -0.68 -12.18
C GLU A 84 -13.56 0.35 -11.18
N GLU A 85 -14.44 1.11 -10.54
CA GLU A 85 -14.07 2.13 -9.56
C GLU A 85 -13.61 1.50 -8.26
N ILE A 86 -14.25 0.41 -7.84
CA ILE A 86 -13.86 -0.31 -6.63
C ILE A 86 -12.54 -1.05 -6.86
N LEU A 87 -12.39 -1.71 -8.01
CA LEU A 87 -11.11 -2.29 -8.42
C LEU A 87 -10.00 -1.22 -8.42
N SER A 88 -10.29 -0.03 -8.95
CA SER A 88 -9.34 1.08 -8.94
C SER A 88 -9.00 1.52 -7.52
N LEU A 89 -9.98 1.62 -6.62
CA LEU A 89 -9.73 1.99 -5.22
C LEU A 89 -8.89 0.93 -4.49
N PHE A 90 -9.13 -0.35 -4.72
CA PHE A 90 -8.28 -1.42 -4.20
C PHE A 90 -6.85 -1.29 -4.70
N ALA A 91 -6.69 -1.15 -6.01
CA ALA A 91 -5.36 -1.00 -6.61
C ALA A 91 -4.64 0.23 -6.04
N ILE A 92 -5.33 1.37 -5.90
CA ILE A 92 -4.77 2.59 -5.32
C ILE A 92 -4.34 2.35 -3.86
N VAL A 93 -5.21 1.77 -3.03
CA VAL A 93 -4.89 1.56 -1.62
C VAL A 93 -3.73 0.57 -1.49
N GLN A 94 -3.80 -0.60 -2.13
CA GLN A 94 -2.80 -1.68 -2.05
C GLN A 94 -1.42 -1.34 -2.64
N THR A 95 -1.34 -0.26 -3.43
CA THR A 95 -0.05 0.20 -3.96
C THR A 95 0.55 1.33 -3.14
N ASN A 96 -0.25 2.00 -2.28
CA ASN A 96 0.12 3.23 -1.61
C ASN A 96 -0.06 3.17 -0.08
N GLU A 97 -0.44 2.03 0.48
CA GLU A 97 -0.70 1.85 1.91
C GLU A 97 0.60 1.85 2.72
N PHE A 98 0.52 2.53 3.85
CA PHE A 98 1.52 2.49 4.90
C PHE A 98 0.96 1.65 6.03
N LEU A 99 1.55 0.46 6.22
CA LEU A 99 1.18 -0.41 7.33
C LEU A 99 1.70 0.15 8.66
N MET A 100 0.85 0.17 9.67
CA MET A 100 1.09 0.74 10.98
C MET A 100 0.60 -0.18 12.09
N THR A 101 1.10 0.02 13.31
CA THR A 101 0.53 -0.64 14.48
C THR A 101 -0.93 -0.21 14.64
N GLY A 102 -1.87 -1.14 14.45
CA GLY A 102 -3.31 -0.90 14.57
C GLY A 102 -4.03 -0.49 13.27
N GLY A 103 -3.40 -0.55 12.10
CA GLY A 103 -4.08 -0.42 10.81
C GLY A 103 -3.23 0.10 9.65
N GLU A 104 -3.92 0.58 8.61
CA GLU A 104 -3.32 1.13 7.40
C GLU A 104 -3.68 2.60 7.21
N ALA A 105 -2.81 3.34 6.55
CA ALA A 105 -3.04 4.72 6.17
C ALA A 105 -2.48 4.99 4.76
N VAL A 106 -3.16 5.87 4.02
CA VAL A 106 -2.66 6.38 2.73
C VAL A 106 -2.34 7.86 2.93
N TYR A 107 -1.10 8.24 2.61
CA TYR A 107 -0.61 9.61 2.78
C TYR A 107 -0.24 10.18 1.42
N HIS A 108 -1.13 10.96 0.82
CA HIS A 108 -0.97 11.49 -0.54
C HIS A 108 0.46 11.96 -0.86
N THR A 109 1.03 12.86 -0.07
CA THR A 109 2.39 13.38 -0.33
C THR A 109 3.49 12.33 -0.17
N LEU A 110 3.38 11.42 0.80
CA LEU A 110 4.39 10.40 1.05
C LEU A 110 4.31 9.24 0.04
N SER A 111 3.13 9.01 -0.53
CA SER A 111 2.89 7.99 -1.55
C SER A 111 3.62 8.27 -2.88
N PHE A 112 4.12 9.49 -3.11
CA PHE A 112 4.96 9.82 -4.27
C PHE A 112 6.44 9.44 -4.11
N LEU A 113 6.88 9.08 -2.91
CA LEU A 113 8.29 8.78 -2.63
C LEU A 113 8.62 7.36 -3.11
N ASN A 114 9.66 7.24 -3.94
CA ASN A 114 10.09 5.93 -4.45
C ASN A 114 10.90 5.12 -3.44
N HIS A 115 11.04 3.82 -3.73
CA HIS A 115 11.81 2.89 -2.91
C HIS A 115 13.33 2.96 -3.16
N SER A 116 14.11 2.95 -2.08
CA SER A 116 15.52 2.51 -2.06
C SER A 116 15.77 1.60 -0.85
N CYS A 117 16.56 0.53 -1.04
CA CYS A 117 17.04 -0.30 0.09
C CYS A 117 18.08 0.41 0.96
N GLU A 118 18.68 1.49 0.44
CA GLU A 118 19.55 2.44 1.15
C GLU A 118 19.00 3.87 0.94
N PRO A 119 17.90 4.23 1.62
CA PRO A 119 17.20 5.49 1.39
C PRO A 119 17.96 6.69 1.97
N ASN A 120 17.65 7.89 1.47
CA ASN A 120 18.13 9.17 2.00
C ASN A 120 17.08 9.88 2.88
N CYS A 121 15.88 9.31 3.01
CA CYS A 121 14.86 9.76 3.94
C CYS A 121 14.25 8.61 4.73
N THR A 122 13.70 8.94 5.89
CA THR A 122 12.90 8.04 6.72
C THR A 122 11.60 8.72 7.15
N ILE A 123 10.56 7.93 7.42
CA ILE A 123 9.28 8.42 7.90
C ILE A 123 9.19 8.15 9.40
N VAL A 124 9.02 9.21 10.19
CA VAL A 124 8.85 9.13 11.65
C VAL A 124 7.45 9.56 12.07
N GLY A 125 7.14 9.38 13.35
CA GLY A 125 5.85 9.72 13.97
C GLY A 125 5.03 8.48 14.34
N THR A 126 4.20 8.61 15.38
CA THR A 126 3.37 7.53 15.93
C THR A 126 1.92 7.66 15.47
N GLY A 127 1.29 6.53 15.14
CA GLY A 127 -0.11 6.51 14.71
C GLY A 127 -0.37 7.21 13.36
N ALA A 128 -1.63 7.24 12.94
CA ALA A 128 -2.00 7.65 11.58
C ALA A 128 -1.87 9.16 11.28
N ARG A 129 -1.48 9.99 12.26
CA ARG A 129 -1.39 11.45 12.13
C ARG A 129 0.00 11.92 12.49
N GLY A 130 0.43 13.02 11.88
CA GLY A 130 1.73 13.64 12.20
C GLY A 130 2.95 12.86 11.70
N ARG A 131 2.79 12.06 10.63
CA ARG A 131 3.94 11.46 9.94
C ARG A 131 4.82 12.56 9.35
N GLN A 132 6.13 12.44 9.56
CA GLN A 132 7.12 13.39 9.06
C GLN A 132 8.17 12.66 8.23
N LEU A 133 8.53 13.24 7.09
CA LEU A 133 9.67 12.81 6.30
C LEU A 133 10.91 13.54 6.79
N ILE A 134 11.94 12.80 7.17
CA ILE A 134 13.20 13.36 7.67
C ILE A 134 14.35 12.82 6.83
N ALA A 135 15.26 13.69 6.42
CA ALA A 135 16.49 13.32 5.75
C ALA A 135 17.43 12.56 6.71
N THR A 136 18.00 11.45 6.25
CA THR A 136 18.95 10.62 7.04
C THR A 136 20.41 10.94 6.73
N ARG A 137 20.64 11.78 5.72
CA ARG A 137 21.93 12.33 5.30
C ARG A 137 21.69 13.62 4.52
N ASP A 138 22.77 14.33 4.19
CA ASP A 138 22.71 15.47 3.28
C ASP A 138 22.15 15.05 1.90
N ILE A 139 21.29 15.90 1.34
CA ILE A 139 20.60 15.70 0.07
C ILE A 139 20.93 16.87 -0.84
N ARG A 140 21.40 16.59 -2.05
CA ARG A 140 21.77 17.63 -3.02
C ARG A 140 20.53 18.17 -3.74
N ASP A 141 20.63 19.38 -4.26
CA ASP A 141 19.57 19.92 -5.12
C ASP A 141 19.37 19.02 -6.36
N GLY A 142 18.11 18.79 -6.71
CA GLY A 142 17.70 17.85 -7.76
C GLY A 142 17.87 16.35 -7.42
N GLU A 143 18.41 15.99 -6.25
CA GLU A 143 18.49 14.60 -5.81
C GLU A 143 17.09 14.09 -5.40
N GLN A 144 16.70 12.93 -5.91
CA GLN A 144 15.41 12.34 -5.58
C GLN A 144 15.36 11.86 -4.12
N LEU A 145 14.22 12.06 -3.47
CA LEU A 145 13.94 11.57 -2.12
C LEU A 145 13.46 10.11 -2.19
N PHE A 146 14.11 9.24 -1.44
CA PHE A 146 13.76 7.82 -1.35
C PHE A 146 13.44 7.41 0.08
N ILE A 147 12.48 6.50 0.20
CA ILE A 147 12.16 5.81 1.45
C ILE A 147 12.35 4.31 1.29
N ASN A 148 12.40 3.58 2.39
CA ASN A 148 12.39 2.13 2.36
C ASN A 148 10.98 1.60 2.66
N TYR A 149 10.30 1.05 1.65
CA TYR A 149 8.94 0.51 1.81
C TYR A 149 8.86 -0.69 2.77
N ASN A 150 10.00 -1.27 3.11
CA ASN A 150 10.14 -2.45 3.96
C ASN A 150 11.00 -2.12 5.20
N ALA A 151 11.05 -0.85 5.63
CA ALA A 151 11.95 -0.37 6.68
C ALA A 151 11.93 -1.22 7.96
N ASN A 152 10.75 -1.72 8.36
CA ASN A 152 10.55 -2.57 9.54
C ASN A 152 11.17 -3.99 9.41
N LEU A 153 11.54 -4.40 8.20
CA LEU A 153 12.05 -5.75 7.90
C LEU A 153 13.51 -5.72 7.42
N THR A 154 13.92 -4.66 6.72
CA THR A 154 15.14 -4.69 5.87
C THR A 154 16.50 -4.84 6.56
N THR A 155 16.64 -4.61 7.87
CA THR A 155 17.94 -4.79 8.54
C THR A 155 18.39 -6.25 8.60
N THR A 156 17.47 -7.20 8.42
CA THR A 156 17.73 -8.64 8.49
C THR A 156 17.56 -9.37 7.16
N LEU A 157 17.12 -8.68 6.10
CA LEU A 157 16.78 -9.31 4.82
C LEU A 157 17.97 -9.37 3.85
N THR A 158 18.16 -10.54 3.24
CA THR A 158 19.15 -10.76 2.16
C THR A 158 18.74 -10.05 0.87
N TYR A 159 19.68 -9.87 -0.06
CA TYR A 159 19.41 -9.34 -1.39
C TYR A 159 18.24 -10.04 -2.11
N ALA A 160 18.24 -11.38 -2.11
CA ALA A 160 17.18 -12.16 -2.73
C ALA A 160 15.80 -11.84 -2.12
N GLN A 161 15.70 -11.81 -0.79
CA GLN A 161 14.45 -11.52 -0.09
C GLN A 161 13.93 -10.11 -0.39
N ARG A 162 14.81 -9.10 -0.42
CA ARG A 162 14.41 -7.72 -0.75
C ARG A 162 13.95 -7.61 -2.21
N ARG A 163 14.61 -8.31 -3.14
CA ARG A 163 14.20 -8.37 -4.55
C ARG A 163 12.81 -8.99 -4.68
N ASP A 164 12.55 -10.09 -3.97
CA ASP A 164 11.25 -10.76 -4.01
C ASP A 164 10.13 -9.87 -3.43
N LEU A 165 10.41 -9.09 -2.38
CA LEU A 165 9.47 -8.09 -1.85
C LEU A 165 9.18 -6.94 -2.84
N CYS A 166 10.18 -6.51 -3.63
CA CYS A 166 9.96 -5.52 -4.69
C CYS A 166 9.10 -6.11 -5.82
N ALA A 167 9.37 -7.37 -6.19
CA ALA A 167 8.60 -8.08 -7.21
C ALA A 167 7.12 -8.24 -6.82
N GLN A 168 6.81 -8.47 -5.54
CA GLN A 168 5.43 -8.46 -5.02
C GLN A 168 4.70 -7.12 -5.20
N ARG A 169 5.44 -6.03 -5.41
CA ARG A 169 4.91 -4.70 -5.73
C ARG A 169 5.12 -4.32 -7.21
N ASN A 170 5.37 -5.31 -8.07
CA ASN A 170 5.50 -5.15 -9.51
C ASN A 170 6.64 -4.22 -9.95
N PHE A 171 7.76 -4.19 -9.21
CA PHE A 171 8.94 -3.44 -9.65
C PHE A 171 10.27 -4.11 -9.26
N GLN A 172 11.35 -3.70 -9.92
CA GLN A 172 12.72 -4.07 -9.57
C GLN A 172 13.47 -2.86 -9.01
N CYS A 173 14.16 -3.05 -7.88
CA CYS A 173 14.98 -1.99 -7.28
C CYS A 173 16.40 -1.98 -7.87
N PHE A 174 16.84 -0.80 -8.30
CA PHE A 174 18.19 -0.55 -8.84
C PHE A 174 19.00 0.42 -7.96
N CYS A 175 18.67 0.52 -6.67
CA CYS A 175 19.48 1.33 -5.75
C CYS A 175 20.91 0.78 -5.61
N PRO A 176 21.90 1.57 -5.17
CA PRO A 176 23.28 1.11 -5.13
C PRO A 176 23.50 -0.14 -4.27
N LYS A 177 22.76 -0.31 -3.16
CA LYS A 177 22.75 -1.57 -2.37
C LYS A 177 22.32 -2.79 -3.18
N CYS A 178 21.29 -2.65 -4.01
CA CYS A 178 20.83 -3.71 -4.91
C CYS A 178 21.81 -3.95 -6.06
N MET A 179 22.46 -2.91 -6.60
CA MET A 179 23.49 -3.06 -7.64
C MET A 179 24.72 -3.81 -7.13
N ARG A 180 25.09 -3.62 -5.86
CA ARG A 180 26.16 -4.38 -5.19
C ARG A 180 25.73 -5.79 -4.72
N GLN A 181 24.43 -6.10 -4.79
CA GLN A 181 23.84 -7.36 -4.33
C GLN A 181 24.07 -7.69 -2.83
N GLU A 182 24.08 -6.65 -1.99
CA GLU A 182 24.26 -6.71 -0.52
C GLU A 182 22.91 -6.76 0.21
#